data_AF-A0A2D4L651-F1
#
_entry.id   AF-A0A2D4L651-F1
#
_cell.length_a   1.000
_cell.length_b   1.000
_cell.length_c   1.000
_cell.angle_alpha   90.00
_cell.angle_beta   90.00
_cell.angle_gamma   90.00
#
_symmetry.space_group_name_H-M   'P 1'
#
loop_
_entity.id
_entity.type
_entity.pdbx_description
1 polymer ?
#
loop_
_entity_poly.entity_id
_entity_poly.type
_entity_poly.pdbx_seq_one_letter_code
_entity_poly.pdbx_strand_id
1 'polypeptide(L)'
;EYMGRYNDSAVNNDNKIVQFCEMVSTPEMSRWAGPIIDVLLDYVGNVQLCSQLKEQIDSYEGWSNIKVKAEPPRPLAHLCRIKIRIVIGKNRLSLIDTLPLPRRLIRYLQYDSTQ
;
A
#
# COMPACT_ATOMS: atom_id res chain seq x y z
N GLU A 1 -16.64 27.27 -43.34
CA GLU A 1 -16.27 27.66 -41.97
C GLU A 1 -17.20 26.92 -41.03
N TYR A 2 -16.83 26.03 -40.10
CA TYR A 2 -15.61 25.79 -39.34
C TYR A 2 -15.58 24.26 -39.08
N MET A 3 -14.60 23.52 -39.63
CA MET A 3 -14.28 22.15 -39.19
C MET A 3 -13.23 22.27 -38.08
N GLY A 4 -13.65 22.15 -36.83
CA GLY A 4 -12.76 22.08 -35.68
C GLY A 4 -12.10 20.70 -35.64
N ARG A 5 -10.82 20.64 -36.04
CA ARG A 5 -9.93 19.49 -35.88
C ARG A 5 -9.95 19.04 -34.42
N TYR A 6 -10.52 17.86 -34.16
CA TYR A 6 -10.16 17.07 -32.98
C TYR A 6 -8.66 16.80 -33.08
N ASN A 7 -7.89 17.45 -32.21
CA ASN A 7 -6.47 17.18 -32.06
C ASN A 7 -6.35 15.81 -31.42
N ASP A 8 -6.15 14.81 -32.27
CA ASP A 8 -5.67 13.49 -31.88
C ASP A 8 -4.34 13.70 -31.18
N SER A 9 -4.37 13.66 -29.85
CA SER A 9 -3.18 13.82 -29.03
C SER A 9 -2.37 12.57 -29.26
N ALA A 10 -1.36 12.70 -30.12
CA ALA A 10 -0.41 11.66 -30.48
C ALA A 10 -0.09 10.80 -29.25
N VAL A 11 -0.58 9.56 -29.29
CA VAL A 11 -0.20 8.51 -28.34
C VAL A 11 1.26 8.19 -28.63
N ASN A 12 2.16 9.01 -28.07
CA ASN A 12 3.57 8.67 -27.98
C ASN A 12 3.67 7.48 -27.04
N ASN A 13 3.76 6.30 -27.65
CA ASN A 13 4.03 5.03 -27.00
C ASN A 13 5.51 4.95 -26.59
N ASP A 14 5.95 5.91 -25.78
CA ASP A 14 7.15 5.75 -24.99
C ASP A 14 6.74 4.89 -23.79
N ASN A 15 7.28 3.68 -23.66
CA ASN A 15 7.10 2.81 -22.50
C ASN A 15 7.72 3.47 -21.25
N LYS A 16 7.11 4.55 -20.77
CA LYS A 16 7.52 5.27 -19.56
C LYS A 16 7.08 4.43 -18.37
N ILE A 17 8.05 3.98 -17.58
CA ILE A 17 7.77 3.27 -16.32
C ILE A 17 7.09 4.27 -15.38
N VAL A 18 5.77 4.19 -15.28
CA VAL A 18 4.99 5.02 -14.35
C VAL A 18 5.28 4.56 -12.92
N GLN A 19 5.70 5.49 -12.07
CA GLN A 19 5.91 5.21 -10.66
C GLN A 19 4.57 5.22 -9.92
N PHE A 20 4.41 4.37 -8.89
CA PHE A 20 3.18 4.28 -8.11
C PHE A 20 2.71 5.66 -7.59
N CYS A 21 3.63 6.48 -7.06
CA CYS A 21 3.28 7.78 -6.50
C CYS A 21 2.81 8.78 -7.58
N GLU A 22 3.35 8.70 -8.79
CA GLU A 22 2.92 9.50 -9.95
C GLU A 22 1.50 9.09 -10.36
N MET A 23 1.23 7.79 -10.42
CA MET A 23 -0.09 7.23 -10.73
C MET A 23 -1.15 7.62 -9.69
N VAL A 24 -0.85 7.50 -8.39
CA VAL A 24 -1.81 7.85 -7.31
C VAL A 24 -2.13 9.34 -7.28
N SER A 25 -1.27 10.18 -7.84
CA SER A 25 -1.47 11.63 -7.84
C SER A 25 -2.35 12.14 -8.97
N THR A 26 -2.78 11.26 -9.89
CA THR A 26 -3.76 11.65 -10.91
C THR A 26 -5.16 11.70 -10.29
N PRO A 27 -6.01 12.68 -10.67
CA PRO A 27 -7.35 12.82 -10.11
C PRO A 27 -8.22 11.57 -10.28
N GLU A 28 -8.03 10.85 -11.39
CA GLU A 28 -8.79 9.64 -11.71
C GLU A 28 -8.45 8.47 -10.78
N MET A 29 -7.18 8.33 -10.38
CA MET A 29 -6.69 7.21 -9.57
C MET A 29 -6.61 7.54 -8.07
N SER A 30 -6.48 8.83 -7.74
CA SER A 30 -6.31 9.30 -6.36
C SER A 30 -7.38 8.76 -5.42
N ARG A 31 -8.64 8.65 -5.83
CA ARG A 31 -9.73 8.19 -4.94
C ARG A 31 -9.73 6.68 -4.66
N TRP A 32 -9.12 5.88 -5.54
CA TRP A 32 -9.15 4.42 -5.48
C TRP A 32 -7.91 3.80 -4.85
N ALA A 33 -6.83 4.58 -4.70
CA ALA A 33 -5.57 4.07 -4.20
C ALA A 33 -5.56 3.73 -2.71
N GLY A 34 -6.52 4.25 -1.93
CA GLY A 34 -6.56 4.11 -0.47
C GLY A 34 -6.44 2.67 0.00
N PRO A 35 -7.32 1.74 -0.42
CA PRO A 35 -7.22 0.33 -0.06
C PRO A 35 -5.88 -0.32 -0.43
N ILE A 36 -5.27 0.09 -1.55
CA ILE A 36 -3.97 -0.43 -1.98
C ILE A 36 -2.88 0.06 -1.03
N ILE A 37 -2.86 1.36 -0.72
CA ILE A 37 -1.89 1.96 0.21
C ILE A 37 -2.05 1.32 1.60
N ASP A 38 -3.28 1.12 2.07
CA ASP A 38 -3.55 0.50 3.36
C ASP A 38 -2.94 -0.91 3.45
N VAL A 39 -3.14 -1.73 2.42
CA VAL A 39 -2.54 -3.07 2.32
C VAL A 39 -1.01 -2.98 2.27
N LEU A 40 -0.43 -2.07 1.49
CA LEU A 40 1.03 -1.91 1.43
C LEU A 40 1.61 -1.58 2.82
N LEU A 41 0.94 -0.72 3.59
CA LEU A 41 1.32 -0.36 4.95
C LEU A 41 1.28 -1.54 5.94
N ASP A 42 0.56 -2.62 5.65
CA ASP A 42 0.60 -3.85 6.45
C ASP A 42 1.87 -4.67 6.26
N TYR A 43 2.59 -4.47 5.16
CA TYR A 43 3.80 -5.23 4.84
C TYR A 43 5.09 -4.45 4.99
N VAL A 44 5.02 -3.16 5.31
CA VAL A 44 6.19 -2.29 5.55
C VAL A 44 6.28 -1.82 7.00
N GLY A 45 7.51 -1.63 7.49
CA GLY A 45 7.78 -1.20 8.86
C GLY A 45 7.62 0.31 9.02
N ASN A 46 8.57 0.95 9.70
CA ASN A 46 8.69 2.40 9.63
C ASN A 46 9.16 2.79 8.23
N VAL A 47 8.31 3.48 7.48
CA VAL A 47 8.60 3.96 6.13
C VAL A 47 8.44 5.48 6.09
N GLN A 48 9.32 6.14 5.36
CA GLN A 48 9.14 7.55 5.00
C GLN A 48 8.40 7.59 3.67
N LEU A 49 7.16 8.10 3.68
CA LEU A 49 6.42 8.31 2.44
C LEU A 49 7.05 9.48 1.66
N CYS A 50 7.03 9.41 0.34
CA CYS A 50 7.42 10.56 -0.47
C CYS A 50 6.44 11.71 -0.26
N SER A 51 6.90 12.94 -0.49
CA SER A 51 6.12 14.17 -0.30
C SER A 51 4.79 14.13 -1.06
N GLN A 52 4.82 13.65 -2.29
CA GLN A 52 3.67 13.58 -3.18
C GLN A 52 2.56 12.68 -2.60
N LEU A 53 2.92 11.46 -2.18
CA LEU A 53 1.95 10.53 -1.59
C LEU A 53 1.44 11.03 -0.23
N LYS A 54 2.30 11.69 0.55
CA LYS A 54 1.93 12.29 1.83
C LYS A 54 0.87 13.38 1.65
N GLU A 55 1.05 14.27 0.68
CA GLU A 55 0.08 15.33 0.36
C GLU A 55 -1.28 14.75 -0.09
N GLN A 56 -1.27 13.70 -0.91
CA GLN A 56 -2.50 13.01 -1.31
C GLN A 56 -3.23 12.40 -0.10
N ILE A 57 -2.50 11.78 0.83
CA ILE A 57 -3.10 11.23 2.05
C ILE A 57 -3.63 12.33 2.98
N ASP A 58 -2.90 13.44 3.10
CA ASP A 58 -3.29 14.55 3.97
C ASP A 58 -4.50 15.35 3.44
N SER A 59 -4.68 15.41 2.12
CA SER A 59 -5.76 16.18 1.48
C SER A 59 -7.12 15.47 1.46
N TYR A 60 -7.16 14.14 1.61
CA TYR A 60 -8.40 13.37 1.50
C TYR A 60 -8.83 12.76 2.83
N GLU A 61 -9.90 13.30 3.41
CA GLU A 61 -10.41 12.93 4.75
C GLU A 61 -10.77 11.43 4.88
N GLY A 62 -11.22 10.82 3.77
CA GLY A 62 -11.53 9.38 3.71
C GLY A 62 -10.34 8.46 3.99
N TRP A 63 -9.11 8.99 4.00
CA TRP A 63 -7.87 8.25 4.27
C TRP A 63 -7.28 8.51 5.66
N SER A 64 -8.04 9.10 6.58
CA SER A 64 -7.62 9.32 7.97
C SER A 64 -7.00 8.08 8.64
N ASN A 65 -7.60 6.89 8.45
CA ASN A 65 -7.05 5.63 8.96
C ASN A 65 -5.68 5.28 8.36
N ILE A 66 -5.51 5.53 7.06
CA ILE A 66 -4.24 5.30 6.34
C ILE A 66 -3.18 6.27 6.83
N LYS A 67 -3.54 7.54 7.05
CA LYS A 67 -2.67 8.56 7.62
C LYS A 67 -2.12 8.12 8.98
N VAL A 68 -3.01 7.77 9.91
CA VAL A 68 -2.62 7.29 11.25
C VAL A 68 -1.74 6.03 11.14
N LYS A 69 -2.06 5.12 10.22
CA LYS A 69 -1.26 3.91 9.98
C LYS A 69 0.13 4.25 9.43
N ALA A 70 0.26 5.25 8.56
CA ALA A 70 1.54 5.62 7.96
C ALA A 70 2.49 6.35 8.92
N GLU A 71 1.96 6.96 9.99
CA GLU A 71 2.75 7.73 10.94
C GLU A 71 3.63 6.84 11.85
N PRO A 72 4.93 7.17 12.02
CA PRO A 72 5.77 6.52 13.03
C PRO A 72 5.50 7.09 14.44
N PRO A 73 5.74 6.30 15.50
CA PRO A 73 6.22 4.92 15.46
C PRO A 73 5.11 3.91 15.17
N ARG A 74 5.39 2.92 14.31
CA ARG A 74 4.49 1.79 14.10
C ARG A 74 4.44 0.91 15.36
N PRO A 75 3.29 0.28 15.69
CA PRO A 75 3.18 -0.58 16.87
C PRO A 75 4.21 -1.71 16.87
N LEU A 76 4.75 -2.07 18.05
CA LEU A 76 5.75 -3.13 18.17
C LEU A 76 5.27 -4.47 17.60
N ALA A 77 4.00 -4.84 17.85
CA ALA A 77 3.41 -6.07 17.31
C ALA A 77 3.50 -6.14 15.77
N HIS A 78 3.27 -5.02 15.09
CA HIS A 78 3.39 -4.91 13.63
C HIS A 78 4.85 -5.08 13.17
N LEU A 79 5.78 -4.41 13.85
CA LEU A 79 7.21 -4.54 13.55
C LEU A 79 7.71 -5.98 13.78
N CYS A 80 7.26 -6.63 14.85
CA CYS A 80 7.53 -8.04 15.12
C CYS A 80 6.97 -8.94 14.01
N ARG A 81 5.71 -8.73 13.58
CA ARG A 81 5.11 -9.49 12.47
C ARG A 81 5.96 -9.40 11.21
N ILE A 82 6.39 -8.20 10.83
CA ILE A 82 7.24 -8.00 9.65
C ILE A 82 8.56 -8.76 9.79
N LYS A 83 9.25 -8.60 10.92
CA LYS A 83 10.53 -9.28 11.16
C LYS A 83 10.39 -10.80 11.09
N ILE A 84 9.34 -11.36 11.70
CA ILE A 84 9.05 -12.79 11.65
C ILE A 84 8.79 -13.24 10.20
N ARG A 85 7.94 -12.53 9.45
CA ARG A 85 7.64 -12.89 8.06
C ARG A 85 8.85 -12.80 7.14
N ILE A 86 9.77 -11.86 7.36
CA ILE A 86 11.04 -11.77 6.64
C ILE A 86 11.90 -13.01 6.90
N VAL A 87 12.04 -13.43 8.16
CA VAL A 87 12.84 -14.60 8.55
C VAL A 87 12.24 -15.91 8.02
N ILE A 88 10.91 -16.04 8.06
CA ILE A 88 10.21 -17.22 7.51
C ILE A 88 10.35 -17.27 5.99
N GLY A 89 10.25 -16.12 5.32
CA GLY A 89 10.29 -16.01 3.88
C GLY A 89 8.96 -16.41 3.21
N LYS A 90 8.73 -15.89 2.01
CA LYS A 90 7.46 -16.03 1.26
C LYS A 90 7.04 -17.50 1.09
N ASN A 91 7.98 -18.38 0.81
CA ASN A 91 7.70 -19.78 0.46
C ASN A 91 7.30 -20.65 1.66
N ARG A 92 7.53 -20.17 2.90
CA ARG A 92 7.26 -20.92 4.13
C ARG A 92 6.13 -20.32 4.97
N LEU A 93 5.40 -19.33 4.44
CA LEU A 93 4.28 -18.71 5.15
C LEU A 93 3.18 -19.72 5.52
N SER A 94 2.97 -20.75 4.69
CA SER A 94 2.05 -21.84 5.00
C SER A 94 2.44 -22.60 6.26
N LEU A 95 3.75 -22.68 6.59
CA LEU A 95 4.26 -23.42 7.74
C LEU A 95 4.13 -22.66 9.07
N ILE A 96 3.63 -21.42 9.07
CA ILE A 96 3.42 -20.64 10.31
C ILE A 96 2.48 -21.38 11.27
N ASP A 97 1.52 -22.12 10.74
CA ASP A 97 0.55 -22.91 11.51
C ASP A 97 1.18 -24.07 12.29
N THR A 98 2.39 -24.50 11.90
CA THR A 98 3.15 -25.56 12.58
C THR A 98 3.94 -25.06 13.79
N LEU A 99 4.07 -23.75 13.98
CA LEU A 99 4.80 -23.18 15.10
C LEU A 99 4.04 -23.41 16.42
N PRO A 100 4.74 -23.61 17.55
CA PRO A 100 4.12 -23.78 18.87
C PRO A 100 3.66 -22.42 19.44
N LEU A 101 2.80 -21.71 18.70
CA LEU A 101 2.28 -20.39 19.05
C LEU A 101 0.77 -20.44 19.28
N PRO A 102 0.23 -19.58 20.16
CA PRO A 102 -1.21 -19.38 20.29
C PRO A 102 -1.90 -19.13 18.94
N ARG A 103 -3.09 -19.72 18.74
CA ARG A 103 -3.88 -19.59 17.49
C ARG A 103 -4.09 -18.15 17.04
N ARG A 104 -4.27 -17.22 17.99
CA ARG A 104 -4.42 -15.78 17.70
C ARG A 104 -3.16 -15.18 17.08
N LEU A 105 -1.97 -15.59 17.53
CA LEU A 105 -0.70 -15.14 16.97
C LEU A 105 -0.44 -15.76 15.59
N ILE A 106 -0.79 -17.03 15.39
CA ILE A 106 -0.72 -17.68 14.07
C ILE A 106 -1.57 -16.90 13.06
N ARG A 107 -2.84 -16.61 13.37
CA ARG A 107 -3.72 -15.81 12.49
C ARG A 107 -3.16 -14.41 12.23
N TYR A 108 -2.67 -13.73 13.27
CA TYR A 108 -2.06 -12.41 13.13
C TYR A 108 -0.82 -12.42 12.22
N LEU A 109 0.03 -13.43 12.33
CA LEU A 109 1.21 -13.61 11.48
C LEU A 109 0.83 -13.97 10.04
N GLN A 110 -0.24 -14.75 9.83
CA GLN A 110 -0.73 -15.14 8.50
C GLN A 110 -1.51 -14.05 7.78
N TYR A 111 -1.96 -13.00 8.50
CA TYR A 111 -2.90 -12.00 7.99
C TYR A 111 -4.28 -12.63 7.69
N ASP A 112 -4.67 -13.61 8.49
CA ASP A 112 -5.99 -14.23 8.39
C ASP A 112 -6.97 -13.45 9.28
N SER A 113 -7.83 -12.66 8.62
CA SER A 113 -8.88 -11.85 9.25
C SER A 113 -10.24 -12.57 9.29
N THR A 114 -10.30 -13.84 8.89
CA THR A 114 -11.51 -14.65 9.07
C THR A 114 -11.77 -14.83 10.57
N GLN A 115 -12.89 -14.27 11.03
CA GLN A 115 -13.40 -14.42 12.40
C GLN A 115 -14.03 -15.80 12.56
#